data_AF-A0A819Z097-F1
#
_entry.id   AF-A0A819Z097-F1
#
_cell.length_a   1.000
_cell.length_b   1.000
_cell.length_c   1.000
_cell.angle_alpha   90.00
_cell.angle_beta   90.00
_cell.angle_gamma   90.00
#
_symmetry.space_group_name_H-M   'P 1'
#
loop_
_entity.id
_entity.type
_entity.pdbx_description
1 polymer ?
#
loop_
_entity_poly.entity_id
_entity_poly.type
_entity_poly.pdbx_seq_one_letter_code
_entity_poly.pdbx_strand_id
1 'polypeptide(L)'
;MEQNNNTIELLFCDVVTTVDDKTVVDGVTIADVETFVGEVAIGDVETAVDGVTIGDVETVVNGVTITDVETIADDVPIADAETVVDGVTTGDVETVIDGVIIADVETVVDGVTIPDVETVVDGVAITDVETIADDVPIADAETVVDGVAIGNVKTVVDTVTEPAIVVEADSIVVGLSNNGKR
;
A
#
# COMPACT_ATOMS: atom_id res chain seq x y z
N MET A 1 -30.94 -31.44 -5.68
CA MET A 1 -31.28 -30.02 -5.45
C MET A 1 -31.46 -29.96 -3.95
N GLU A 2 -30.59 -29.42 -3.10
CA GLU A 2 -29.46 -28.50 -3.23
C GLU A 2 -28.09 -29.18 -3.34
N GLN A 3 -27.15 -28.56 -4.07
CA GLN A 3 -25.73 -28.66 -3.76
C GLN A 3 -25.49 -27.77 -2.54
N ASN A 4 -25.11 -28.37 -1.41
CA ASN A 4 -24.58 -27.60 -0.29
C ASN A 4 -23.13 -27.26 -0.67
N ASN A 5 -22.96 -26.21 -1.48
CA ASN A 5 -21.68 -25.57 -1.70
C ASN A 5 -21.30 -24.90 -0.38
N ASN A 6 -20.69 -25.66 0.53
CA ASN A 6 -19.81 -25.06 1.52
C ASN A 6 -18.59 -24.59 0.73
N THR A 7 -18.62 -23.34 0.26
CA THR A 7 -17.40 -22.62 -0.10
C THR A 7 -16.49 -22.74 1.10
N ILE A 8 -15.37 -23.43 0.93
CA ILE A 8 -14.33 -23.46 1.94
C ILE A 8 -13.64 -22.11 1.77
N GLU A 9 -13.97 -21.14 2.62
CA GLU A 9 -13.31 -19.84 2.63
C GLU A 9 -11.80 -20.05 2.83
N LEU A 10 -11.03 -19.96 1.75
CA LEU A 10 -9.58 -20.12 1.80
C LEU A 10 -8.97 -18.80 2.27
N LEU A 11 -8.90 -18.64 3.59
CA LEU A 11 -8.29 -17.50 4.27
C LEU A 11 -6.81 -17.78 4.56
N PHE A 12 -5.94 -16.86 4.16
CA PHE A 12 -4.56 -16.78 4.65
C PHE A 12 -4.42 -15.58 5.60
N CYS A 13 -3.70 -15.78 6.70
CA CYS A 13 -3.37 -14.71 7.62
C CYS A 13 -1.89 -14.76 7.96
N ASP A 14 -1.23 -13.60 7.88
CA ASP A 14 0.12 -13.40 8.39
C ASP A 14 0.11 -12.38 9.52
N VAL A 15 0.89 -12.64 10.56
CA VAL A 15 1.04 -11.72 11.69
C VAL A 15 2.49 -11.73 12.14
N VAL A 16 3.16 -10.59 11.98
CA VAL A 16 4.53 -10.39 12.43
C VAL A 16 4.55 -9.39 13.59
N THR A 17 5.21 -9.78 14.67
CA THR A 17 5.41 -8.92 15.85
C THR A 17 6.88 -8.99 16.27
N THR A 18 7.56 -7.85 16.31
CA THR A 18 8.96 -7.77 16.74
C THR A 18 9.15 -6.60 17.71
N VAL A 19 10.04 -6.80 18.69
CA VAL A 19 10.42 -5.78 19.67
C VAL A 19 11.91 -5.98 19.92
N ASP A 20 12.73 -4.94 19.67
CA ASP A 20 14.17 -4.91 19.96
C ASP A 20 15.05 -5.73 18.99
N ASP A 21 15.05 -5.33 17.72
CA ASP A 21 15.97 -5.81 16.68
C ASP A 21 16.57 -4.63 15.91
N LYS A 22 17.82 -4.75 15.42
CA LYS A 22 18.40 -3.68 14.57
C LYS A 22 17.76 -3.65 13.19
N THR A 23 17.41 -4.80 12.68
CA THR A 23 16.91 -4.95 11.31
C THR A 23 15.80 -5.98 11.31
N VAL A 24 14.65 -5.59 10.78
CA VAL A 24 13.53 -6.49 10.52
C VAL A 24 13.36 -6.59 9.02
N VAL A 25 13.30 -7.82 8.52
CA VAL A 25 12.98 -8.12 7.14
C VAL A 25 11.85 -9.13 7.15
N ASP A 26 10.67 -8.70 6.73
CA ASP A 26 9.55 -9.58 6.47
C ASP A 26 9.28 -9.66 4.97
N GLY A 27 8.69 -10.78 4.55
CA GLY A 27 8.48 -11.04 3.15
C GLY A 27 7.54 -12.21 2.94
N VAL A 28 6.38 -11.90 2.36
CA VAL A 28 5.31 -12.87 2.16
C VAL A 28 5.03 -13.03 0.67
N THR A 29 4.85 -14.27 0.22
CA THR A 29 4.41 -14.57 -1.14
C THR A 29 3.17 -15.42 -1.09
N ILE A 30 2.09 -14.90 -1.64
CA ILE A 30 0.78 -15.53 -1.67
C ILE A 30 0.38 -15.78 -3.12
N ALA A 31 -0.12 -16.98 -3.38
CA ALA A 31 -0.73 -17.35 -4.65
C ALA A 31 -2.05 -18.07 -4.37
N ASP A 32 -3.09 -17.71 -5.10
CA ASP A 32 -4.37 -18.42 -5.14
C ASP A 32 -5.05 -18.58 -3.77
N VAL A 33 -5.50 -17.47 -3.17
CA VAL A 33 -6.37 -17.47 -1.98
C VAL A 33 -7.62 -16.63 -2.22
N GLU A 34 -8.71 -16.92 -1.52
CA GLU A 34 -9.90 -16.07 -1.62
C GLU A 34 -9.71 -14.78 -0.81
N THR A 35 -9.03 -14.85 0.33
CA THR A 35 -8.79 -13.68 1.17
C THR A 35 -7.43 -13.76 1.85
N PHE A 36 -6.71 -12.64 1.85
CA PHE A 36 -5.50 -12.43 2.61
C PHE A 36 -5.70 -11.33 3.66
N VAL A 37 -5.25 -11.58 4.89
CA VAL A 37 -5.19 -10.59 5.97
C VAL A 37 -3.78 -10.57 6.57
N GLY A 38 -3.03 -9.50 6.30
CA GLY A 38 -1.70 -9.25 6.86
C GLY A 38 -1.74 -8.18 7.96
N GLU A 39 -1.00 -8.40 9.04
CA GLU A 39 -0.75 -7.37 10.06
C GLU A 39 0.71 -7.44 10.53
N VAL A 40 1.44 -6.35 10.40
CA VAL A 40 2.84 -6.24 10.82
C VAL A 40 2.97 -5.16 11.88
N ALA A 41 3.51 -5.53 13.05
CA ALA A 41 3.79 -4.61 14.15
C ALA A 41 5.27 -4.68 14.55
N ILE A 42 5.99 -3.57 14.32
CA ILE A 42 7.42 -3.46 14.56
C ILE A 42 7.68 -2.39 15.62
N GLY A 43 8.43 -2.76 16.66
CA GLY A 43 8.94 -1.82 17.67
C GLY A 43 10.12 -1.01 17.15
N ASP A 44 10.91 -0.44 18.07
CA ASP A 44 12.04 0.41 17.69
C ASP A 44 13.14 -0.41 16.97
N VAL A 45 13.47 -0.05 15.72
CA VAL A 45 14.47 -0.72 14.89
C VAL A 45 15.32 0.29 14.10
N GLU A 46 16.52 -0.07 13.66
CA GLU A 46 17.30 0.82 12.75
C GLU A 46 16.74 0.75 11.33
N THR A 47 16.32 -0.43 10.87
CA THR A 47 15.80 -0.63 9.51
C THR A 47 14.66 -1.65 9.49
N ALA A 48 13.56 -1.30 8.84
CA ALA A 48 12.48 -2.22 8.51
C ALA A 48 12.35 -2.35 6.99
N VAL A 49 12.32 -3.60 6.52
CA VAL A 49 11.97 -3.92 5.13
C VAL A 49 10.80 -4.89 5.17
N ASP A 50 9.69 -4.50 4.58
CA ASP A 50 8.55 -5.38 4.36
C ASP A 50 8.31 -5.53 2.85
N GLY A 51 7.64 -6.60 2.46
CA GLY A 51 7.25 -6.79 1.09
C GLY A 51 6.27 -7.93 0.92
N VAL A 52 5.15 -7.64 0.27
CA VAL A 52 4.07 -8.61 0.09
C VAL A 52 3.81 -8.81 -1.39
N THR A 53 4.14 -10.00 -1.91
CA THR A 53 3.81 -10.37 -3.30
C THR A 53 2.53 -11.19 -3.34
N ILE A 54 1.51 -10.67 -4.02
CA ILE A 54 0.18 -11.29 -4.09
C ILE A 54 -0.17 -11.62 -5.55
N GLY A 55 -0.46 -12.89 -5.80
CA GLY A 55 -1.08 -13.37 -7.05
C GLY A 55 -2.59 -13.11 -7.08
N ASP A 56 -3.35 -13.97 -7.75
CA ASP A 56 -4.81 -13.83 -7.86
C ASP A 56 -5.49 -14.02 -6.49
N VAL A 57 -6.13 -12.96 -5.97
CA VAL A 57 -6.84 -12.95 -4.68
C VAL A 57 -8.11 -12.11 -4.74
N GLU A 58 -9.26 -12.57 -4.23
CA GLU A 58 -10.47 -11.73 -4.28
C GLU A 58 -10.34 -10.49 -3.37
N THR A 59 -9.85 -10.66 -2.14
CA THR A 59 -9.69 -9.56 -1.17
C THR A 59 -8.35 -9.58 -0.45
N VAL A 60 -7.69 -8.43 -0.43
CA VAL A 60 -6.46 -8.17 0.32
C VAL A 60 -6.74 -7.10 1.37
N VAL A 61 -6.40 -7.40 2.63
CA VAL A 61 -6.33 -6.42 3.71
C VAL A 61 -4.94 -6.51 4.32
N ASN A 62 -4.16 -5.44 4.23
CA ASN A 62 -2.83 -5.36 4.83
C ASN A 62 -2.75 -4.15 5.76
N GLY A 63 -1.82 -4.22 6.71
CA GLY A 63 -1.54 -3.08 7.56
C GLY A 63 -0.23 -3.21 8.33
N VAL A 64 0.50 -2.11 8.39
CA VAL A 64 1.81 -2.01 9.03
C VAL A 64 1.78 -0.93 10.10
N THR A 65 2.25 -1.25 11.31
CA THR A 65 2.42 -0.29 12.41
C THR A 65 3.85 -0.31 12.93
N ILE A 66 4.52 0.85 12.92
CA ILE A 66 5.92 1.00 13.32
C ILE A 66 6.05 2.15 14.33
N THR A 67 6.81 1.95 15.41
CA THR A 67 6.89 2.95 16.50
C THR A 67 8.03 3.96 16.38
N ASP A 68 9.25 3.55 16.00
CA ASP A 68 10.39 4.45 15.73
C ASP A 68 11.39 3.71 14.83
N VAL A 69 11.84 4.32 13.72
CA VAL A 69 12.77 3.66 12.79
C VAL A 69 13.58 4.64 11.96
N GLU A 70 14.86 4.35 11.68
CA GLU A 70 15.64 5.24 10.80
C GLU A 70 15.19 5.11 9.34
N THR A 71 14.96 3.89 8.86
CA THR A 71 14.55 3.65 7.46
C THR A 71 13.48 2.57 7.32
N ILE A 72 12.43 2.88 6.56
CA ILE A 72 11.40 1.94 6.10
C ILE A 72 11.50 1.79 4.59
N ALA A 73 11.43 0.54 4.13
CA ALA A 73 11.13 0.21 2.74
C ALA A 73 9.97 -0.79 2.71
N ASP A 74 8.89 -0.45 2.01
CA ASP A 74 7.75 -1.32 1.75
C ASP A 74 7.51 -1.42 0.24
N ASP A 75 7.18 -2.62 -0.23
CA ASP A 75 6.95 -2.92 -1.64
C ASP A 75 5.82 -3.95 -1.78
N VAL A 76 4.71 -3.55 -2.41
CA VAL A 76 3.51 -4.40 -2.55
C VAL A 76 3.12 -4.61 -4.02
N PRO A 77 3.64 -5.66 -4.69
CA PRO A 77 3.16 -6.08 -6.00
C PRO A 77 1.93 -7.00 -5.92
N ILE A 78 0.83 -6.57 -6.56
CA ILE A 78 -0.43 -7.31 -6.67
C ILE A 78 -0.75 -7.57 -8.14
N ALA A 79 -0.95 -8.83 -8.51
CA ALA A 79 -1.22 -9.23 -9.88
C ALA A 79 -2.69 -9.07 -10.31
N ASP A 80 -3.63 -9.49 -9.47
CA ASP A 80 -5.08 -9.43 -9.74
C ASP A 80 -5.82 -9.46 -8.39
N ALA A 81 -6.70 -8.48 -8.14
CA ALA A 81 -7.58 -8.50 -6.98
C ALA A 81 -8.92 -7.81 -7.20
N GLU A 82 -10.00 -8.18 -6.50
CA GLU A 82 -11.23 -7.37 -6.56
C GLU A 82 -11.09 -6.14 -5.66
N THR A 83 -10.60 -6.35 -4.43
CA THR A 83 -10.46 -5.27 -3.44
C THR A 83 -9.11 -5.34 -2.74
N VAL A 84 -8.44 -4.19 -2.66
CA VAL A 84 -7.23 -3.98 -1.87
C VAL A 84 -7.49 -2.89 -0.85
N VAL A 85 -7.21 -3.20 0.43
CA VAL A 85 -7.16 -2.23 1.52
C VAL A 85 -5.78 -2.32 2.14
N ASP A 86 -5.03 -1.23 2.07
CA ASP A 86 -3.72 -1.11 2.70
C ASP A 86 -3.69 0.07 3.66
N GLY A 87 -2.78 0.00 4.63
CA GLY A 87 -2.63 1.07 5.59
C GLY A 87 -1.34 1.00 6.38
N VAL A 88 -0.59 2.10 6.36
CA VAL A 88 0.68 2.23 7.07
C VAL A 88 0.56 3.31 8.14
N THR A 89 0.97 2.99 9.36
CA THR A 89 1.08 3.95 10.47
C THR A 89 2.47 3.89 11.06
N THR A 90 3.15 5.04 11.09
CA THR A 90 4.52 5.15 11.61
C THR A 90 4.59 6.11 12.79
N GLY A 91 5.65 5.99 13.59
CA GLY A 91 6.10 7.03 14.51
C GLY A 91 7.17 7.91 13.86
N ASP A 92 8.19 8.32 14.60
CA ASP A 92 9.25 9.18 14.05
C ASP A 92 10.14 8.35 13.10
N VAL A 93 10.32 8.83 11.86
CA VAL A 93 11.10 8.14 10.83
C VAL A 93 12.08 9.08 10.14
N GLU A 94 13.30 8.66 9.78
CA GLU A 94 14.15 9.53 8.94
C GLU A 94 13.77 9.39 7.46
N THR A 95 13.63 8.17 6.95
CA THR A 95 13.30 7.91 5.55
C THR A 95 12.21 6.85 5.37
N VAL A 96 11.21 7.17 4.55
CA VAL A 96 10.19 6.24 4.07
C VAL A 96 10.34 6.07 2.55
N ILE A 97 10.40 4.82 2.10
CA ILE A 97 10.32 4.44 0.69
C ILE A 97 9.15 3.46 0.57
N ASP A 98 8.14 3.85 -0.18
CA ASP A 98 6.95 3.03 -0.44
C ASP A 98 6.71 2.88 -1.95
N GLY A 99 6.21 1.72 -2.33
CA GLY A 99 6.13 1.27 -3.71
C GLY A 99 5.00 0.28 -3.91
N VAL A 100 3.92 0.74 -4.53
CA VAL A 100 2.75 -0.09 -4.82
C VAL A 100 2.59 -0.30 -6.32
N ILE A 101 2.55 -1.57 -6.73
CA ILE A 101 2.32 -1.95 -8.15
C ILE A 101 1.10 -2.86 -8.21
N ILE A 102 0.03 -2.37 -8.85
CA ILE A 102 -1.22 -3.13 -8.98
C ILE A 102 -1.59 -3.30 -10.45
N ALA A 103 -1.78 -4.55 -10.84
CA ALA A 103 -2.48 -4.92 -12.06
C ALA A 103 -3.93 -5.28 -11.73
N ASP A 104 -4.86 -4.81 -12.58
CA ASP A 104 -6.27 -5.20 -12.61
C ASP A 104 -6.96 -5.32 -11.23
N VAL A 105 -7.53 -4.20 -10.75
CA VAL A 105 -8.27 -4.14 -9.47
C VAL A 105 -9.60 -3.42 -9.59
N GLU A 106 -10.65 -3.81 -8.86
CA GLU A 106 -11.87 -2.98 -8.88
C GLU A 106 -11.74 -1.77 -7.94
N THR A 107 -11.32 -2.01 -6.70
CA THR A 107 -11.21 -0.96 -5.67
C THR A 107 -9.89 -1.02 -4.92
N VAL A 108 -9.24 0.14 -4.78
CA VAL A 108 -8.09 0.37 -3.91
C VAL A 108 -8.47 1.40 -2.85
N VAL A 109 -8.21 1.06 -1.58
CA VAL A 109 -8.22 2.00 -0.46
C VAL A 109 -6.85 1.94 0.18
N ASP A 110 -6.14 3.06 0.14
CA ASP A 110 -4.81 3.21 0.73
C ASP A 110 -4.83 4.36 1.74
N GLY A 111 -3.95 4.29 2.74
CA GLY A 111 -3.84 5.33 3.73
C GLY A 111 -2.56 5.24 4.55
N VAL A 112 -1.79 6.32 4.53
CA VAL A 112 -0.47 6.37 5.17
C VAL A 112 -0.42 7.52 6.17
N THR A 113 -0.21 7.22 7.46
CA THR A 113 -0.09 8.23 8.51
C THR A 113 1.35 8.35 9.00
N ILE A 114 1.93 9.56 8.86
CA ILE A 114 3.32 9.85 9.22
C ILE A 114 3.38 11.10 10.11
N PRO A 115 3.76 10.97 11.40
CA PRO A 115 3.81 12.11 12.32
C PRO A 115 5.00 13.04 12.04
N ASP A 116 6.23 12.54 11.89
CA ASP A 116 7.43 13.34 11.58
C ASP A 116 8.40 12.52 10.70
N VAL A 117 8.87 13.11 9.58
CA VAL A 117 9.81 12.46 8.65
C VAL A 117 10.85 13.42 8.04
N GLU A 118 12.03 12.94 7.64
CA GLU A 118 12.95 13.79 6.83
C GLU A 118 12.66 13.62 5.33
N THR A 119 12.55 12.38 4.85
CA THR A 119 12.32 12.07 3.42
C THR A 119 11.21 11.06 3.22
N VAL A 120 10.26 11.37 2.34
CA VAL A 120 9.28 10.42 1.80
C VAL A 120 9.50 10.26 0.30
N VAL A 121 9.62 9.02 -0.14
CA VAL A 121 9.56 8.63 -1.55
C VAL A 121 8.44 7.63 -1.72
N ASP A 122 7.38 8.04 -2.38
CA ASP A 122 6.21 7.22 -2.66
C ASP A 122 5.99 7.10 -4.17
N GLY A 123 5.55 5.93 -4.61
CA GLY A 123 5.37 5.60 -6.01
C GLY A 123 4.30 4.54 -6.21
N VAL A 124 3.19 4.96 -6.81
CA VAL A 124 2.07 4.07 -7.10
C VAL A 124 1.92 3.89 -8.61
N ALA A 125 1.94 2.64 -9.08
CA ALA A 125 1.73 2.29 -10.48
C ALA A 125 0.53 1.34 -10.63
N ILE A 126 -0.55 1.83 -11.25
CA ILE A 126 -1.79 1.07 -11.42
C ILE A 126 -2.16 1.00 -12.91
N THR A 127 -2.39 -0.20 -13.43
CA THR A 127 -2.72 -0.36 -14.86
C THR A 127 -4.20 -0.18 -15.15
N ASP A 128 -5.08 -0.81 -14.35
CA ASP A 128 -6.52 -0.81 -14.56
C ASP A 128 -7.23 -0.85 -13.20
N VAL A 129 -8.04 0.19 -12.90
CA VAL A 129 -8.81 0.28 -11.65
C VAL A 129 -10.15 0.99 -11.82
N GLU A 130 -11.20 0.59 -11.10
CA GLU A 130 -12.45 1.39 -11.10
C GLU A 130 -12.37 2.58 -10.14
N THR A 131 -11.97 2.33 -8.89
CA THR A 131 -11.96 3.34 -7.83
C THR A 131 -10.67 3.29 -7.02
N ILE A 132 -10.05 4.46 -6.85
CA ILE A 132 -8.96 4.68 -5.89
C ILE A 132 -9.45 5.68 -4.83
N ALA A 133 -9.22 5.34 -3.56
CA ALA A 133 -9.27 6.27 -2.44
C ALA A 133 -7.92 6.20 -1.71
N ASP A 134 -7.22 7.33 -1.65
CA ASP A 134 -5.90 7.46 -1.05
C ASP A 134 -5.88 8.68 -0.13
N ASP A 135 -5.31 8.53 1.06
CA ASP A 135 -5.22 9.57 2.08
C ASP A 135 -3.90 9.49 2.85
N VAL A 136 -3.06 10.51 2.65
CA VAL A 136 -1.72 10.56 3.23
C VAL A 136 -1.59 11.79 4.13
N PRO A 137 -1.96 11.70 5.42
CA PRO A 137 -1.67 12.72 6.41
C PRO A 137 -0.21 12.68 6.88
N ILE A 138 0.52 13.75 6.59
CA ILE A 138 1.90 13.96 7.02
C ILE A 138 1.95 15.20 7.93
N ALA A 139 2.47 15.06 9.15
CA ALA A 139 2.55 16.18 10.09
C ALA A 139 3.84 17.02 9.99
N ASP A 140 4.98 16.48 9.59
CA ASP A 140 6.18 17.24 9.20
C ASP A 140 7.08 16.39 8.26
N ALA A 141 7.68 16.97 7.23
CA ALA A 141 8.53 16.29 6.24
C ALA A 141 9.56 17.24 5.61
N GLU A 142 10.88 16.97 5.57
CA GLU A 142 11.81 17.89 4.87
C GLU A 142 11.74 17.80 3.33
N THR A 143 11.45 16.60 2.81
CA THR A 143 11.31 16.35 1.37
C THR A 143 10.26 15.28 1.12
N VAL A 144 9.41 15.53 0.11
CA VAL A 144 8.42 14.56 -0.37
C VAL A 144 8.54 14.46 -1.88
N VAL A 145 8.72 13.24 -2.36
CA VAL A 145 8.68 12.84 -3.76
C VAL A 145 7.57 11.82 -3.93
N ASP A 146 6.49 12.24 -4.57
CA ASP A 146 5.36 11.38 -4.88
C ASP A 146 5.15 11.29 -6.40
N GLY A 147 4.74 10.10 -6.86
CA GLY A 147 4.50 9.81 -8.26
C GLY A 147 3.46 8.73 -8.46
N VAL A 148 2.26 9.14 -8.87
CA VAL A 148 1.19 8.21 -9.25
C VAL A 148 1.07 8.09 -10.77
N ALA A 149 1.28 6.88 -11.29
CA ALA A 149 1.09 6.53 -12.70
C ALA A 149 -0.12 5.61 -12.86
N ILE A 150 -1.18 6.12 -13.50
CA ILE A 150 -2.45 5.38 -13.65
C ILE A 150 -2.75 5.16 -15.13
N GLY A 151 -2.90 3.90 -15.52
CA GLY A 151 -3.28 3.49 -16.86
C GLY A 151 -4.73 3.86 -17.16
N ASN A 152 -5.69 3.22 -16.48
CA ASN A 152 -7.13 3.48 -16.62
C ASN A 152 -7.82 3.56 -15.26
N VAL A 153 -8.54 4.65 -15.02
CA VAL A 153 -9.34 4.83 -13.80
C VAL A 153 -10.63 5.57 -14.06
N LYS A 154 -11.69 5.21 -13.31
CA LYS A 154 -12.99 5.89 -13.38
C LYS A 154 -13.15 6.94 -12.29
N THR A 155 -12.70 6.66 -11.08
CA THR A 155 -12.76 7.61 -9.96
C THR A 155 -11.46 7.57 -9.15
N VAL A 156 -10.92 8.75 -8.86
CA VAL A 156 -9.79 8.94 -7.94
C VAL A 156 -10.23 9.94 -6.88
N VAL A 157 -10.04 9.58 -5.62
CA VAL A 157 -10.07 10.49 -4.48
C VAL A 157 -8.69 10.36 -3.84
N ASP A 158 -7.94 11.44 -3.86
CA ASP A 158 -6.57 11.49 -3.38
C ASP A 158 -6.44 12.77 -2.56
N THR A 159 -5.99 12.61 -1.30
CA THR A 159 -5.72 13.71 -0.40
C THR A 159 -4.38 13.53 0.29
N VAL A 160 -3.39 14.30 -0.14
CA VAL A 160 -2.18 14.54 0.64
C VAL A 160 -2.35 15.82 1.46
N THR A 161 -2.15 15.74 2.78
CA THR A 161 -2.24 16.91 3.68
C THR A 161 -0.94 17.10 4.44
N GLU A 162 -0.25 18.21 4.16
CA GLU A 162 1.01 18.61 4.81
C GLU A 162 0.93 20.05 5.38
N PRO A 163 1.51 20.33 6.56
CA PRO A 163 1.38 21.65 7.18
C PRO A 163 2.38 22.72 6.72
N ALA A 164 3.43 22.42 5.93
CA ALA A 164 4.17 23.34 5.01
C ALA A 164 5.62 22.91 4.72
N ILE A 165 5.92 22.23 3.60
CA ILE A 165 7.27 22.06 3.02
C ILE A 165 7.23 22.11 1.46
N VAL A 166 8.39 22.12 0.78
CA VAL A 166 8.57 22.02 -0.67
C VAL A 166 8.30 20.60 -1.16
N VAL A 167 7.16 20.38 -1.80
CA VAL A 167 6.85 19.15 -2.54
C VAL A 167 7.57 19.17 -3.89
N GLU A 168 8.47 18.21 -4.14
CA GLU A 168 9.09 18.03 -5.46
C GLU A 168 8.51 16.77 -6.12
N ALA A 169 7.54 17.01 -7.00
CA ALA A 169 6.70 16.06 -7.75
C ALA A 169 5.34 15.82 -7.11
N ASP A 170 4.33 16.32 -7.83
CA ASP A 170 2.90 16.15 -7.57
C ASP A 170 2.26 16.02 -8.96
N SER A 171 2.39 14.83 -9.55
CA SER A 171 2.05 14.59 -10.97
C SER A 171 1.34 13.28 -11.16
N ILE A 172 0.02 13.31 -11.00
CA ILE A 172 -0.85 12.21 -11.46
C ILE A 172 -0.82 12.15 -12.99
N VAL A 173 -0.27 11.07 -13.54
CA VAL A 173 -0.31 10.81 -14.99
C VAL A 173 -1.41 9.80 -15.26
N VAL A 174 -2.55 10.28 -15.78
CA VAL A 174 -3.68 9.41 -16.19
C VAL A 174 -3.61 9.10 -17.69
N GLY A 175 -3.51 7.82 -18.02
CA GLY A 175 -3.83 7.31 -19.35
C GLY A 175 -5.34 7.41 -19.60
N LEU A 176 -5.74 7.99 -20.73
CA LEU A 176 -7.15 7.97 -21.13
C LEU A 176 -7.37 6.75 -22.04
N SER A 177 -8.01 5.68 -21.54
CA SER A 177 -8.59 4.67 -22.42
C SER A 177 -9.76 5.26 -23.19
N ASN A 178 -9.54 5.47 -24.49
CA ASN A 178 -10.61 5.72 -25.46
C ASN A 178 -11.42 4.43 -25.65
N ASN A 179 -12.35 4.14 -24.73
CA ASN A 179 -13.41 3.18 -25.00
C ASN A 179 -14.39 3.80 -26.00
N GLY A 180 -14.07 3.62 -27.28
CA GLY A 180 -14.58 4.40 -28.40
C GLY A 180 -16.11 4.44 -28.55
N LYS A 181 -16.59 5.60 -28.99
CA LYS A 181 -17.82 5.73 -29.79
C LYS A 181 -17.55 6.55 -31.05
N ARG A 182 -17.14 5.88 -32.12
CA ARG A 182 -17.77 5.88 -33.47
C ARG A 182 -16.98 5.06 -34.48
#